data_AF-A0A3D5Z0T7-F1
#
_entry.id   AF-A0A3D5Z0T7-F1
#
_cell.length_a   1.000
_cell.length_b   1.000
_cell.length_c   1.000
_cell.angle_alpha   90.00
_cell.angle_beta   90.00
_cell.angle_gamma   90.00
#
_symmetry.space_group_name_H-M   'P 1'
#
loop_
_entity.id
_entity.type
_entity.pdbx_description
1 polymer ?
#
loop_
_entity_poly.entity_id
_entity_poly.type
_entity_poly.pdbx_seq_one_letter_code
_entity_poly.pdbx_strand_id
1 'polypeptide(L)'
;MKKDYGMFRYYKGEAENPFDSKEQNAAHMFWFYESIFEGDFQQFESSDWFSFFSGHGLGKSFMELISEEDYERPTAGKKKQVFELWLIYFFKYKLYPEYGGENWYKTSYYTTNDIPK
;
A
#
# COMPACT_ATOMS: atom_id res chain seq x y z
N MET A 1 -5.95 -12.02 -16.66
CA MET A 1 -6.49 -11.55 -15.37
C MET A 1 -6.58 -10.03 -15.44
N LYS A 2 -7.76 -9.42 -15.30
CA LYS A 2 -7.85 -7.94 -15.25
C LYS A 2 -7.27 -7.47 -13.90
N LYS A 3 -6.35 -6.51 -13.93
CA LYS A 3 -5.82 -5.89 -12.71
C LYS A 3 -6.92 -5.01 -12.11
N ASP A 4 -7.31 -5.29 -10.88
CA ASP A 4 -8.26 -4.48 -10.13
C ASP A 4 -7.49 -3.44 -9.31
N TYR A 5 -7.70 -2.17 -9.65
CA TYR A 5 -7.11 -0.99 -9.00
C TYR A 5 -8.13 -0.25 -8.13
N GLY A 6 -9.37 -0.74 -8.01
CA GLY A 6 -10.45 -0.06 -7.29
C GLY A 6 -10.20 0.12 -5.79
N MET A 7 -9.25 -0.61 -5.20
CA MET A 7 -8.86 -0.46 -3.80
C MET A 7 -7.86 0.68 -3.55
N PHE A 8 -7.14 1.14 -4.58
CA PHE A 8 -6.21 2.24 -4.49
C PHE A 8 -6.94 3.57 -4.63
N ARG A 9 -6.57 4.56 -3.80
CA ARG A 9 -7.19 5.87 -3.86
C ARG A 9 -6.61 6.71 -4.98
N TYR A 10 -5.31 6.63 -5.22
CA TYR A 10 -4.59 7.51 -6.13
C TYR A 10 -4.07 6.77 -7.37
N TYR A 11 -3.44 5.60 -7.24
CA TYR A 11 -2.93 4.81 -8.35
C TYR A 11 -4.04 4.11 -9.14
N LYS A 12 -4.20 4.40 -10.44
CA LYS A 12 -5.23 3.78 -11.31
C LYS A 12 -4.67 2.88 -12.41
N GLY A 13 -3.40 2.50 -12.29
CA GLY A 13 -2.72 1.65 -13.28
C GLY A 13 -1.99 2.44 -14.37
N GLU A 14 -1.76 3.74 -14.18
CA GLU A 14 -1.04 4.58 -15.15
C GLU A 14 0.46 4.24 -15.22
N ALA A 15 1.08 4.60 -16.35
CA ALA A 15 2.53 4.60 -16.53
C ALA A 15 3.08 6.02 -16.27
N GLU A 16 2.77 6.60 -15.13
CA GLU A 16 3.29 7.92 -14.77
C GLU A 16 4.72 7.84 -14.22
N ASN A 17 5.48 8.92 -14.38
CA ASN A 17 6.79 9.04 -13.77
C ASN A 17 6.62 9.49 -12.31
N PRO A 18 6.99 8.67 -11.32
CA PRO A 18 6.85 9.04 -9.91
C PRO A 18 7.72 10.23 -9.49
N PHE A 19 8.69 10.63 -10.32
CA PHE A 19 9.63 11.72 -10.02
C PHE A 19 9.35 12.99 -10.82
N ASP A 20 8.17 13.16 -11.43
CA ASP A 20 7.82 14.42 -12.09
C ASP A 20 7.78 15.56 -11.06
N SER A 21 8.72 16.50 -11.19
CA SER A 21 8.86 17.63 -10.29
C SER A 21 7.69 18.61 -10.35
N LYS A 22 6.87 18.55 -11.42
CA LYS A 22 5.66 19.37 -11.56
C LYS A 22 4.50 18.89 -10.71
N GLU A 23 4.49 17.60 -10.37
CA GLU A 23 3.38 16.94 -9.67
C GLU A 23 3.68 16.67 -8.19
N GLN A 24 4.72 17.27 -7.60
CA GLN A 24 5.11 17.02 -6.19
C GLN A 24 4.10 17.56 -5.16
N ASN A 25 2.98 16.87 -5.02
CA ASN A 25 1.93 17.09 -4.04
C ASN A 25 1.60 15.77 -3.30
N ALA A 26 0.75 15.86 -2.28
CA ALA A 26 0.40 14.69 -1.46
C ALA A 26 -0.29 13.56 -2.28
N ALA A 27 -1.09 13.91 -3.29
CA ALA A 27 -1.76 12.93 -4.14
C ALA A 27 -0.75 12.13 -4.97
N HIS A 28 0.24 12.80 -5.55
CA HIS A 28 1.33 12.16 -6.31
C HIS A 28 2.23 11.30 -5.42
N MET A 29 2.50 11.75 -4.19
CA MET A 29 3.21 10.95 -3.19
C MET A 29 2.44 9.66 -2.88
N PHE A 30 1.13 9.73 -2.63
CA PHE A 30 0.32 8.54 -2.38
C PHE A 30 0.21 7.63 -3.59
N TRP A 31 0.04 8.22 -4.79
CA TRP A 31 0.08 7.49 -6.06
C TRP A 31 1.36 6.66 -6.19
N PHE A 32 2.52 7.28 -5.94
CA PHE A 32 3.82 6.59 -5.98
C PHE A 32 3.87 5.41 -5.01
N TYR A 33 3.50 5.62 -3.75
CA TYR A 33 3.55 4.56 -2.75
C TYR A 33 2.55 3.42 -3.03
N GLU A 34 1.37 3.72 -3.56
CA GLU A 34 0.42 2.70 -4.01
C GLU A 34 0.96 1.91 -5.22
N SER A 35 1.68 2.56 -6.13
CA SER A 35 2.36 1.90 -7.26
C SER A 35 3.47 0.94 -6.80
N ILE A 36 4.23 1.30 -5.75
CA ILE A 36 5.22 0.43 -5.13
C ILE A 36 4.53 -0.81 -4.55
N PHE A 37 3.47 -0.62 -3.77
CA PHE A 37 2.71 -1.74 -3.24
C PHE A 37 2.21 -2.68 -4.36
N GLU A 38 1.71 -2.13 -5.47
CA GLU A 38 1.28 -2.95 -6.61
C GLU A 38 2.44 -3.79 -7.19
N GLY A 39 3.61 -3.18 -7.34
CA GLY A 39 4.82 -3.84 -7.81
C GLY A 39 5.27 -4.96 -6.87
N ASP A 40 5.30 -4.67 -5.57
CA ASP A 40 5.66 -5.63 -4.52
C ASP A 40 4.66 -6.79 -4.49
N PHE A 41 3.35 -6.52 -4.56
CA PHE A 41 2.32 -7.56 -4.54
C PHE A 41 2.41 -8.52 -5.73
N GLN A 42 2.85 -8.04 -6.89
CA GLN A 42 3.05 -8.88 -8.08
C GLN A 42 4.30 -9.76 -7.99
N GLN A 43 5.31 -9.35 -7.22
CA GLN A 43 6.64 -9.97 -7.21
C GLN A 43 6.89 -10.81 -5.96
N PHE A 44 6.50 -10.31 -4.79
CA PHE A 44 6.82 -10.90 -3.49
C PHE A 44 6.10 -12.23 -3.30
N GLU A 45 6.81 -13.16 -2.69
CA GLU A 45 6.26 -14.38 -2.12
C GLU A 45 5.66 -14.10 -0.74
N SER A 46 4.87 -15.03 -0.20
CA SER A 46 4.31 -14.91 1.14
C SER A 46 5.39 -14.85 2.22
N SER A 47 6.54 -15.48 1.98
CA SER A 47 7.73 -15.40 2.82
C SER A 47 8.31 -13.98 2.89
N ASP A 48 8.39 -13.29 1.75
CA ASP A 48 8.86 -11.89 1.66
C ASP A 48 7.91 -10.96 2.41
N TRP A 49 6.60 -11.10 2.18
CA TRP A 49 5.59 -10.33 2.91
C TRP A 49 5.64 -10.59 4.41
N PHE A 50 5.78 -11.84 4.83
CA PHE A 50 5.90 -12.19 6.24
C PHE A 50 7.16 -11.56 6.86
N SER A 51 8.30 -11.62 6.17
CA SER A 51 9.55 -11.01 6.61
C SER A 51 9.41 -9.50 6.76
N PHE A 52 8.86 -8.84 5.73
CA PHE A 52 8.57 -7.41 5.72
C PHE A 52 7.69 -6.99 6.90
N PHE A 53 6.52 -7.62 7.07
CA PHE A 53 5.60 -7.27 8.16
C PHE A 53 6.19 -7.62 9.54
N SER A 54 6.94 -8.71 9.67
CA SER A 54 7.60 -9.09 10.92
C SER A 54 8.63 -8.05 11.36
N GLY A 55 9.38 -7.46 10.42
CA GLY A 55 10.31 -6.35 10.69
C GLY A 55 9.64 -5.11 11.32
N HIS A 56 8.31 -5.02 11.24
CA HIS A 56 7.51 -3.92 11.79
C HIS A 56 6.52 -4.37 12.88
N GLY A 57 6.62 -5.61 13.37
CA GLY A 57 5.74 -6.15 14.40
C GLY A 57 4.32 -6.51 13.92
N LEU A 58 4.13 -6.63 12.60
CA LEU A 58 2.86 -6.95 11.94
C LEU A 58 2.81 -8.38 11.38
N GLY A 59 3.87 -9.18 11.58
CA GLY A 59 3.96 -10.54 11.02
C GLY A 59 2.82 -11.46 11.45
N LYS A 60 2.39 -11.40 12.73
CA LYS A 60 1.24 -12.16 13.21
C LYS A 60 -0.05 -11.74 12.49
N SER A 61 -0.29 -10.44 12.34
CA SER A 61 -1.44 -9.93 11.60
C SER A 61 -1.44 -10.42 10.16
N PHE A 62 -0.29 -10.47 9.50
CA PHE A 62 -0.20 -11.03 8.15
C PHE A 62 -0.53 -12.53 8.11
N MET A 63 -0.02 -13.32 9.05
CA MET A 63 -0.32 -14.76 9.14
C MET A 63 -1.82 -15.03 9.35
N GLU A 64 -2.55 -14.16 10.03
CA GLU A 64 -4.00 -14.25 10.21
C GLU A 64 -4.78 -13.95 8.92
N LEU A 65 -4.17 -13.27 7.95
CA LEU A 65 -4.81 -12.96 6.66
C LEU A 65 -4.70 -14.10 5.65
N ILE A 66 -3.58 -14.81 5.64
CA ILE A 66 -3.24 -15.82 4.63
C ILE A 66 -3.80 -17.20 4.98
N SER A 67 -4.07 -17.99 3.95
CA SER A 67 -4.54 -19.37 4.04
C SER A 67 -3.60 -20.33 3.31
N GLU A 68 -3.90 -21.64 3.29
CA GLU A 68 -3.09 -22.62 2.55
C GLU A 68 -2.96 -22.28 1.06
N GLU A 69 -4.00 -21.72 0.44
CA GLU A 69 -3.99 -21.28 -0.96
C GLU A 69 -3.03 -20.11 -1.22
N ASP A 70 -2.65 -19.39 -0.15
CA ASP A 70 -1.76 -18.24 -0.19
C ASP A 70 -0.33 -18.62 0.24
N TYR A 71 0.00 -19.91 0.39
CA TYR A 71 1.27 -20.35 0.98
C TYR A 71 2.50 -19.83 0.22
N GLU A 72 2.52 -19.95 -1.10
CA GLU A 72 3.63 -19.46 -1.94
C GLU A 72 3.54 -17.95 -2.16
N ARG A 73 2.34 -17.44 -2.49
CA ARG A 73 2.10 -16.02 -2.74
C ARG A 73 0.65 -15.67 -2.37
N PRO A 74 0.39 -14.47 -1.82
CA PRO A 74 -0.98 -14.03 -1.58
C PRO A 74 -1.79 -13.99 -2.88
N THR A 75 -2.94 -14.64 -2.88
CA THR A 75 -3.85 -14.62 -4.03
C THR A 75 -4.43 -13.23 -4.24
N ALA A 76 -4.97 -12.96 -5.44
CA ALA A 76 -5.67 -11.70 -5.70
C ALA A 76 -6.83 -11.44 -4.73
N GLY A 77 -7.44 -12.49 -4.16
CA GLY A 77 -8.48 -12.38 -3.15
C GLY A 77 -8.01 -11.83 -1.81
N LYS A 78 -6.69 -11.88 -1.52
CA LYS A 78 -6.08 -11.32 -0.29
C LYS A 78 -5.49 -9.94 -0.48
N LYS A 79 -5.37 -9.47 -1.72
CA LYS A 79 -4.69 -8.23 -2.07
C LYS A 79 -5.18 -7.02 -1.27
N LYS A 80 -6.50 -6.89 -1.10
CA LYS A 80 -7.10 -5.79 -0.34
C LYS A 80 -6.71 -5.83 1.14
N GLN A 81 -6.77 -6.99 1.78
CA GLN A 81 -6.42 -7.13 3.20
C GLN A 81 -4.92 -6.90 3.42
N VAL A 82 -4.08 -7.40 2.51
CA VAL A 82 -2.63 -7.15 2.54
C VAL A 82 -2.35 -5.66 2.35
N PHE A 83 -3.07 -4.98 1.46
CA PHE A 83 -2.97 -3.53 1.29
C PHE A 83 -3.40 -2.76 2.54
N GLU A 84 -4.50 -3.14 3.19
CA GLU A 84 -4.95 -2.52 4.44
C GLU A 84 -3.92 -2.67 5.57
N LEU A 85 -3.30 -3.85 5.69
CA LEU A 85 -2.19 -4.07 6.63
C LEU A 85 -0.95 -3.25 6.26
N TRP A 86 -0.65 -3.14 4.96
CA TRP A 86 0.43 -2.30 4.46
C TRP A 86 0.19 -0.81 4.73
N LEU A 87 -1.06 -0.31 4.66
CA LEU A 87 -1.38 1.07 5.05
C LEU A 87 -1.10 1.33 6.53
N ILE A 88 -1.29 0.34 7.41
CA ILE A 88 -0.89 0.43 8.82
C ILE A 88 0.63 0.62 8.92
N TYR A 89 1.40 -0.20 8.20
CA TYR A 89 2.86 -0.02 8.09
C TYR A 89 3.19 1.40 7.60
N PHE A 90 2.60 1.79 6.48
CA PHE A 90 2.92 3.02 5.76
C PHE A 90 2.71 4.26 6.65
N PHE A 91 1.55 4.38 7.29
CA PHE A 91 1.30 5.55 8.14
C PHE A 91 2.05 5.52 9.46
N LYS A 92 2.24 4.35 10.09
CA LYS A 92 2.81 4.26 11.44
C LYS A 92 4.34 4.21 11.44
N TYR A 93 4.95 3.61 10.43
CA TYR A 93 6.39 3.31 10.42
C TYR A 93 7.15 3.97 9.27
N LYS A 94 6.48 4.27 8.13
CA LYS A 94 7.12 4.98 7.02
C LYS A 94 6.93 6.50 7.14
N LEU A 95 5.70 6.99 7.12
CA LEU A 95 5.43 8.43 7.11
C LEU A 95 5.56 9.12 8.48
N TYR A 96 5.10 8.48 9.57
CA TYR A 96 5.14 9.11 10.89
C TYR A 96 6.57 9.47 11.35
N PRO A 97 7.59 8.60 11.21
CA PRO A 97 8.97 8.96 11.55
C PRO A 97 9.58 10.01 10.63
N GLU A 98 9.15 10.05 9.36
CA GLU A 98 9.70 10.95 8.34
C GLU A 98 9.16 12.39 8.45
N TYR A 99 7.91 12.55 8.89
CA TYR A 99 7.25 13.86 8.91
C TYR A 99 6.76 14.34 10.27
N GLY A 100 6.64 13.45 11.28
CA GLY A 100 6.18 13.78 12.63
C GLY A 100 4.73 14.29 12.75
N GLY A 101 4.15 14.23 13.95
CA GLY A 101 2.87 14.87 14.30
C GLY A 101 1.59 14.00 14.19
N GLU A 102 0.44 14.58 14.58
CA GLU A 102 -0.88 13.97 14.32
C GLU A 102 -0.97 13.59 12.85
N ASN A 103 -1.60 12.44 12.58
CA ASN A 103 -1.47 11.66 11.35
C ASN A 103 -2.15 12.35 10.14
N TRP A 104 -1.75 13.58 9.81
CA TRP A 104 -2.35 14.43 8.78
C TRP A 104 -2.37 13.74 7.42
N TYR A 105 -1.28 13.04 7.06
CA TYR A 105 -1.24 12.24 5.85
C TYR A 105 -2.27 11.10 5.88
N LYS A 106 -2.42 10.40 7.01
CA LYS A 106 -3.46 9.38 7.17
C LYS A 106 -4.85 10.00 7.05
N THR A 107 -5.09 11.13 7.72
CA THR A 107 -6.35 11.87 7.61
C THR A 107 -6.61 12.26 6.16
N SER A 108 -5.67 12.97 5.51
CA SER A 108 -5.73 13.40 4.12
C SER A 108 -6.01 12.25 3.15
N TYR A 109 -5.39 11.09 3.37
CA TYR A 109 -5.62 9.89 2.57
C TYR A 109 -7.05 9.36 2.70
N TYR A 110 -7.64 9.42 3.89
CA TYR A 110 -9.02 8.93 4.12
C TYR A 110 -10.10 10.00 3.91
N THR A 111 -9.79 11.30 3.98
CA THR A 111 -10.76 12.41 3.87
C THR A 111 -10.96 12.92 2.44
N THR A 112 -10.07 12.59 1.51
CA THR A 112 -10.23 12.98 0.10
C THR A 112 -11.38 12.19 -0.53
N ASN A 113 -12.59 12.77 -0.42
CA ASN A 113 -13.74 12.49 -1.28
C ASN A 113 -13.78 13.39 -2.53
N ASP A 114 -12.79 14.28 -2.70
CA ASP A 114 -12.74 15.26 -3.79
C ASP A 114 -11.50 15.03 -4.67
N ILE A 115 -11.59 14.08 -5.59
CA ILE A 115 -10.93 14.24 -6.89
C ILE A 115 -12.08 14.53 -7.86
N PRO A 116 -12.20 15.76 -8.39
CA PRO A 116 -13.16 16.04 -9.44
C PRO A 116 -12.88 15.10 -10.61
N LYS A 117 -13.93 14.43 -11.11
CA LYS A 117 -13.88 13.74 -12.40
C LYS A 117 -13.62 14.73 -13.53
#